data_AF-A0A379SAY4-F1
#
_entry.id   AF-A0A379SAY4-F1
#
_cell.length_a   1.000
_cell.length_b   1.000
_cell.length_c   1.000
_cell.angle_alpha   90.00
_cell.angle_beta   90.00
_cell.angle_gamma   90.00
#
_symmetry.space_group_name_H-M   'P 1'
#
loop_
_entity.id
_entity.type
_entity.pdbx_description
1 polymer ?
#
loop_
_entity_poly.entity_id
_entity_poly.type
_entity_poly.pdbx_seq_one_letter_code
_entity_poly.pdbx_strand_id
1 'polypeptide(L)'
;MGGHNMCLAKQKMRNSNTVVNSQADDVLLLESETMEKGDTEGSEAALAWLQFRPGMDTPRHRWLIRLLMARMAEQYGRNDIALHLPGELTTGVPQLTLGDWEPALLFEVQARRLKLLRLKADRSESDKASLMPEMESLLSGLIAIDPVCAMVLCQ
;
A
#
# COMPACT_ATOMS: atom_id res chain seq x y z
N MET A 1 4.50 -21.36 -56.21
CA MET A 1 5.41 -21.22 -55.05
C MET A 1 6.04 -19.84 -55.10
N GLY A 2 6.03 -19.09 -54.01
CA GLY A 2 6.84 -17.87 -53.89
C GLY A 2 6.08 -16.56 -53.60
N GLY A 3 4.95 -16.62 -52.90
CA GLY A 3 4.32 -15.43 -52.31
C GLY A 3 4.99 -15.04 -51.00
N HIS A 4 6.26 -14.62 -51.02
CA HIS A 4 6.96 -14.07 -49.86
C HIS A 4 7.92 -13.00 -50.37
N ASN A 5 7.51 -11.72 -50.37
CA ASN A 5 8.39 -10.55 -50.27
C ASN A 5 7.59 -9.24 -50.37
N MET A 6 6.39 -9.20 -49.78
CA MET A 6 5.66 -7.95 -49.56
C MET A 6 5.30 -7.82 -48.09
N CYS A 7 6.33 -7.72 -47.26
CA CYS A 7 6.24 -7.10 -45.95
C CYS A 7 7.66 -6.71 -45.54
N LEU A 8 8.22 -5.74 -46.26
CA LEU A 8 9.35 -4.96 -45.78
C LEU A 8 8.95 -4.42 -44.40
N ALA A 9 9.42 -5.09 -43.36
CA ALA A 9 10.08 -4.59 -42.16
C ALA A 9 9.76 -3.16 -41.69
N LYS A 10 8.51 -2.70 -41.82
CA LYS A 10 7.95 -1.71 -40.90
C LYS A 10 7.53 -2.45 -39.64
N GLN A 11 7.77 -1.79 -38.51
CA GLN A 11 7.09 -2.12 -37.25
C GLN A 11 7.58 -3.38 -36.49
N LYS A 12 8.86 -3.40 -36.11
CA LYS A 12 9.17 -3.86 -34.74
C LYS A 12 9.98 -2.78 -34.04
N MET A 13 9.30 -1.65 -33.77
CA MET A 13 9.51 -0.93 -32.52
C MET A 13 9.49 -2.00 -31.44
N ARG A 14 10.68 -2.29 -30.94
CA ARG A 14 10.92 -3.15 -29.80
C ARG A 14 10.41 -2.31 -28.63
N ASN A 15 9.15 -2.53 -28.25
CA ASN A 15 8.56 -1.93 -27.06
C ASN A 15 9.47 -2.24 -25.87
N SER A 16 10.26 -1.24 -25.47
CA SER A 16 10.89 -1.16 -24.17
C SER A 16 9.79 -0.99 -23.12
N ASN A 17 9.19 -2.09 -22.69
CA ASN A 17 8.17 -2.10 -21.63
C ASN A 17 8.66 -2.87 -20.39
N THR A 18 9.95 -2.75 -20.06
CA THR A 18 10.57 -3.43 -18.90
C THR A 18 10.99 -2.49 -17.77
N VAL A 19 10.60 -1.21 -17.80
CA VAL A 19 11.00 -0.25 -16.74
C VAL A 19 9.93 -0.07 -15.65
N VAL A 20 8.70 -0.55 -15.85
CA VAL A 20 7.60 -0.34 -14.89
C VAL A 20 7.57 -1.41 -13.77
N ASN A 21 8.16 -2.59 -13.98
CA ASN A 21 8.11 -3.68 -12.99
C ASN A 21 9.16 -3.55 -11.87
N SER A 22 10.28 -2.89 -12.13
CA SER A 22 11.41 -2.83 -11.19
C SER A 22 11.03 -2.19 -9.86
N GLN A 23 10.18 -1.17 -9.89
CA GLN A 23 9.87 -0.37 -8.70
C GLN A 23 8.78 -0.99 -7.80
N ALA A 24 7.92 -1.84 -8.37
CA ALA A 24 6.98 -2.65 -7.60
C ALA A 24 7.68 -3.90 -7.03
N ASP A 25 8.58 -4.53 -7.81
CA ASP A 25 9.50 -5.56 -7.32
C ASP A 25 10.35 -5.04 -6.16
N ASP A 26 10.89 -3.81 -6.27
CA ASP A 26 11.67 -3.18 -5.21
C ASP A 26 10.89 -3.11 -3.90
N VAL A 27 9.58 -2.83 -3.93
CA VAL A 27 8.72 -2.77 -2.74
C VAL A 27 8.53 -4.14 -2.09
N LEU A 28 8.28 -5.18 -2.89
CA LEU A 28 8.11 -6.55 -2.39
C LEU A 28 9.41 -7.11 -1.81
N LEU A 29 10.54 -6.76 -2.43
CA LEU A 29 11.88 -7.06 -1.90
C LEU A 29 12.11 -6.32 -0.59
N LEU A 30 11.85 -5.01 -0.56
CA LEU A 30 11.91 -4.17 0.64
C LEU A 30 11.09 -4.73 1.79
N GLU A 31 9.88 -5.20 1.50
CA GLU A 31 8.99 -5.80 2.49
C GLU A 31 9.59 -7.06 3.08
N SER A 32 10.08 -7.97 2.23
CA SER A 32 10.67 -9.24 2.64
C SER A 32 11.89 -9.02 3.55
N GLU A 33 12.80 -8.11 3.16
CA GLU A 33 13.97 -7.75 3.98
C GLU A 33 13.57 -7.12 5.32
N THR A 34 12.53 -6.27 5.30
CA THR A 34 12.03 -5.58 6.50
C THR A 34 11.45 -6.59 7.50
N MET A 35 10.67 -7.57 7.01
CA MET A 35 10.11 -8.62 7.86
C MET A 35 11.20 -9.53 8.43
N GLU A 36 12.15 -9.97 7.60
CA GLU A 36 13.29 -10.79 8.05
C GLU A 36 14.09 -10.06 9.16
N LYS A 37 14.34 -8.76 8.98
CA LYS A 37 15.03 -7.95 9.99
C LYS A 37 14.24 -7.81 11.28
N GLY A 38 12.91 -7.68 11.17
CA GLY A 38 12.04 -7.60 12.33
C GLY A 38 11.98 -8.90 13.14
N ASP A 39 12.01 -10.05 12.47
CA ASP A 39 12.04 -11.36 13.10
C ASP A 39 13.38 -11.67 13.77
N THR A 40 14.49 -11.18 13.19
CA THR A 40 15.85 -11.45 13.68
C THR A 40 16.33 -10.45 14.75
N GLU A 41 16.03 -9.15 14.59
CA GLU A 41 16.58 -8.07 15.42
C GLU A 41 15.51 -7.31 16.22
N GLY A 42 14.24 -7.60 15.97
CA GLY A 42 13.10 -6.98 16.64
C GLY A 42 12.55 -5.75 15.90
N SER A 43 11.31 -5.41 16.26
CA SER A 43 10.49 -4.39 15.59
C SER A 43 11.11 -3.00 15.55
N GLU A 44 11.77 -2.57 16.62
CA GLU A 44 12.43 -1.26 16.68
C GLU A 44 13.66 -1.18 15.76
N ALA A 45 14.44 -2.26 15.66
CA ALA A 45 15.61 -2.32 14.78
C ALA A 45 15.21 -2.30 13.30
N ALA A 46 14.13 -3.01 12.93
CA ALA A 46 13.61 -2.98 11.58
C ALA A 46 13.02 -1.62 11.19
N LEU A 47 12.27 -0.97 12.09
CA LEU A 47 11.73 0.38 11.87
C LEU A 47 12.84 1.43 11.77
N ALA A 48 13.89 1.34 12.60
CA ALA A 48 15.04 2.24 12.51
C ALA A 48 15.76 2.05 11.17
N TRP A 49 15.95 0.81 10.74
CA TRP A 49 16.60 0.49 9.47
C TRP A 49 15.84 1.02 8.24
N LEU A 50 14.50 0.92 8.24
CA LEU A 50 13.67 1.55 7.20
C LEU A 50 13.86 3.08 7.14
N GLN A 51 14.04 3.75 8.28
CA GLN A 51 14.21 5.20 8.34
C GLN A 51 15.57 5.69 7.83
N PHE A 52 16.63 4.89 7.96
CA PHE A 52 17.98 5.27 7.52
C PHE A 52 18.29 4.90 6.06
N ARG A 53 17.32 4.33 5.32
CA ARG A 53 17.54 3.89 3.95
C ARG A 53 17.64 5.09 3.00
N PRO A 54 18.74 5.23 2.23
CA PRO A 54 18.82 6.20 1.14
C PRO A 54 17.87 5.78 0.01
N GLY A 55 17.12 6.73 -0.56
CA GLY A 55 16.06 6.45 -1.54
C GLY A 55 14.78 7.29 -1.39
N MET A 56 14.75 8.22 -0.42
CA MET A 56 13.62 9.13 -0.19
C MET A 56 13.36 10.16 -1.32
N ASP A 57 13.93 9.96 -2.51
CA ASP A 57 14.01 10.99 -3.55
C ASP A 57 12.67 11.21 -4.26
N THR A 58 11.80 10.19 -4.30
CA THR A 58 10.47 10.32 -4.91
C THR A 58 9.34 10.34 -3.87
N PRO A 59 8.28 11.15 -4.09
CA PRO A 59 7.07 11.12 -3.26
C PRO A 59 6.46 9.72 -3.13
N ARG A 60 6.48 8.93 -4.21
CA ARG A 60 6.06 7.52 -4.25
C ARG A 60 6.87 6.65 -3.29
N HIS A 61 8.21 6.68 -3.38
CA HIS A 61 9.05 5.84 -2.54
C HIS A 61 8.92 6.20 -1.04
N ARG A 62 8.81 7.50 -0.73
CA ARG A 62 8.51 7.96 0.63
C ARG A 62 7.16 7.48 1.15
N TRP A 63 6.16 7.36 0.28
CA TRP A 63 4.85 6.80 0.64
C TRP A 63 4.95 5.29 0.91
N LEU A 64 5.68 4.55 0.09
CA LEU A 64 5.89 3.10 0.25
C LEU A 64 6.64 2.74 1.53
N ILE A 65 7.70 3.47 1.89
CA ILE A 65 8.40 3.26 3.17
C ILE A 65 7.45 3.47 4.35
N ARG A 66 6.59 4.50 4.31
CA ARG A 66 5.59 4.75 5.35
C ARG A 66 4.54 3.64 5.43
N LEU A 67 4.14 3.06 4.29
CA LEU A 67 3.28 1.87 4.27
C LEU A 67 3.94 0.67 4.96
N LEU A 68 5.22 0.40 4.68
CA LEU A 68 5.97 -0.69 5.32
C LEU A 68 6.09 -0.47 6.84
N MET A 69 6.34 0.76 7.29
CA MET A 69 6.33 1.08 8.73
C MET A 69 4.96 0.81 9.37
N ALA A 70 3.87 1.13 8.67
CA ALA A 70 2.52 0.85 9.16
C ALA A 70 2.24 -0.66 9.27
N ARG A 71 2.65 -1.45 8.25
CA ARG A 71 2.53 -2.92 8.27
C ARG A 71 3.28 -3.54 9.45
N MET A 72 4.50 -3.08 9.68
CA MET A 72 5.32 -3.55 10.81
C MET A 72 4.69 -3.18 12.15
N ALA A 73 4.27 -1.92 12.32
CA ALA A 73 3.58 -1.50 13.54
C ALA A 73 2.33 -2.34 13.83
N GLU A 74 1.57 -2.71 12.79
CA GLU A 74 0.42 -3.62 12.93
C GLU A 74 0.85 -5.03 13.35
N GLN A 75 1.86 -5.62 12.71
CA GLN A 75 2.35 -6.97 13.03
C GLN A 75 2.86 -7.10 14.47
N TYR A 76 3.51 -6.06 15.01
CA TYR A 76 4.03 -6.08 16.39
C TYR A 76 3.02 -5.56 17.44
N GLY A 77 1.74 -5.42 17.08
CA GLY A 77 0.68 -5.04 18.01
C GLY A 77 0.73 -3.59 18.49
N ARG A 78 1.50 -2.72 17.83
CA ARG A 78 1.60 -1.27 18.13
C ARG A 78 0.45 -0.52 17.46
N ASN A 79 -0.78 -0.90 17.82
CA ASN A 79 -2.00 -0.52 17.12
C ASN A 79 -2.24 1.00 17.03
N ASP A 80 -1.87 1.78 18.05
CA ASP A 80 -2.04 3.24 18.02
C ASP A 80 -1.11 3.89 16.97
N ILE A 81 0.14 3.42 16.87
CA ILE A 81 1.09 3.87 15.84
C ILE A 81 0.63 3.40 14.46
N ALA A 82 0.18 2.15 14.37
CA ALA A 82 -0.36 1.56 13.15
C ALA A 82 -1.66 2.24 12.70
N LEU A 83 -2.40 2.94 13.56
CA LEU A 83 -3.60 3.69 13.20
C LEU A 83 -3.26 5.12 12.73
N HIS A 84 -2.20 5.72 13.28
CA HIS A 84 -1.74 7.04 12.87
C HIS A 84 -1.14 7.02 11.46
N LEU A 85 -0.25 6.06 11.17
CA LEU A 85 0.49 5.99 9.91
C LEU A 85 -0.42 5.88 8.65
N PRO A 86 -1.45 5.02 8.59
CA PRO A 86 -2.39 4.97 7.47
C PRO A 86 -3.21 6.24 7.28
N GLY A 87 -3.45 7.02 8.33
CA GLY A 87 -4.20 8.29 8.22
C GLY A 87 -3.39 9.37 7.52
N GLU A 88 -2.09 9.42 7.80
CA GLU A 88 -1.17 10.27 7.05
C GLU A 88 -1.03 9.79 5.59
N LEU A 89 -1.06 8.47 5.36
CA LEU A 89 -0.99 7.90 4.01
C LEU A 89 -2.22 8.22 3.17
N THR A 90 -3.43 8.25 3.75
CA THR A 90 -4.68 8.56 3.03
C THR A 90 -4.84 10.05 2.71
N THR A 91 -4.34 10.95 3.56
CA THR A 91 -4.38 12.41 3.29
C THR A 91 -3.45 12.83 2.15
N GLY A 92 -2.35 12.10 1.92
CA GLY A 92 -1.41 12.35 0.81
C GLY A 92 -1.85 11.81 -0.56
N VAL A 93 -2.90 10.98 -0.62
CA VAL A 93 -3.36 10.28 -1.85
C VAL A 93 -3.69 11.22 -3.02
N PRO A 94 -4.41 12.34 -2.82
CA PRO A 94 -4.77 13.23 -3.94
C PRO A 94 -3.55 13.89 -4.60
N GLN A 95 -2.50 14.18 -3.84
CA GLN A 95 -1.27 14.78 -4.38
C GLN A 95 -0.46 13.80 -5.21
N LEU A 96 -0.57 12.52 -4.87
CA LEU A 96 0.18 11.47 -5.52
C LEU A 96 -0.60 10.85 -6.69
N THR A 97 -1.92 11.09 -6.83
CA THR A 97 -2.88 10.44 -7.76
C THR A 97 -3.01 8.92 -7.59
N LEU A 98 -2.78 8.40 -6.37
CA LEU A 98 -2.53 6.96 -6.08
C LEU A 98 -3.59 5.99 -6.65
N GLY A 99 -4.83 6.44 -6.78
CA GLY A 99 -5.90 5.66 -7.42
C GLY A 99 -5.66 5.31 -8.89
N ASP A 100 -4.86 6.10 -9.61
CA ASP A 100 -4.60 5.91 -11.04
C ASP A 100 -3.41 4.98 -11.35
N TRP A 101 -2.47 4.80 -10.41
CA TRP A 101 -1.22 4.05 -10.66
C TRP A 101 -1.05 2.84 -9.75
N GLU A 102 -1.57 2.82 -8.53
CA GLU A 102 -1.46 1.67 -7.62
C GLU A 102 -2.75 1.48 -6.79
N PRO A 103 -3.91 1.22 -7.44
CA PRO A 103 -5.20 1.09 -6.75
C PRO A 103 -5.21 -0.05 -5.71
N ALA A 104 -4.45 -1.12 -5.94
CA ALA A 104 -4.31 -2.24 -5.01
C ALA A 104 -3.66 -1.80 -3.67
N LEU A 105 -2.64 -0.96 -3.71
CA LEU A 105 -1.99 -0.44 -2.49
C LEU A 105 -2.90 0.53 -1.75
N LEU A 106 -3.65 1.36 -2.49
CA LEU A 106 -4.64 2.26 -1.89
C LEU A 106 -5.75 1.47 -1.16
N PHE A 107 -6.25 0.41 -1.79
CA PHE A 107 -7.22 -0.50 -1.17
C PHE A 107 -6.66 -1.07 0.14
N GLU A 108 -5.43 -1.59 0.11
CA GLU A 108 -4.79 -2.17 1.28
C GLU A 108 -4.68 -1.19 2.45
N VAL A 109 -4.24 0.05 2.19
CA VAL A 109 -4.12 1.09 3.23
C VAL A 109 -5.46 1.39 3.87
N GLN A 110 -6.51 1.56 3.06
CA GLN A 110 -7.86 1.83 3.55
C GLN A 110 -8.43 0.64 4.34
N ALA A 111 -8.21 -0.58 3.87
CA ALA A 111 -8.66 -1.81 4.53
C ALA A 111 -8.00 -2.00 5.89
N ARG A 112 -6.69 -1.74 6.00
CA ARG A 112 -5.96 -1.79 7.29
C ARG A 112 -6.46 -0.72 8.25
N ARG A 113 -6.68 0.52 7.78
CA ARG A 113 -7.24 1.58 8.62
C ARG A 113 -8.62 1.20 9.15
N LEU A 114 -9.48 0.65 8.30
CA LEU A 114 -10.81 0.16 8.71
C LEU A 114 -10.71 -0.94 9.78
N LYS A 115 -9.80 -1.90 9.62
CA LYS A 115 -9.55 -2.96 10.61
C LYS A 115 -9.12 -2.39 11.97
N LEU A 116 -8.17 -1.46 11.99
CA LEU A 116 -7.68 -0.87 13.23
C LEU A 116 -8.74 0.00 13.93
N LEU A 117 -9.56 0.72 13.16
CA LEU A 117 -10.70 1.46 13.70
C LEU A 117 -11.75 0.53 14.31
N ARG A 118 -12.06 -0.60 13.67
CA ARG A 118 -12.94 -1.64 14.24
C ARG A 118 -12.39 -2.20 15.55
N LEU A 119 -11.09 -2.51 15.61
CA LEU A 119 -10.44 -2.98 16.84
C LEU A 119 -10.47 -1.95 17.97
N LYS A 120 -10.41 -0.65 17.65
CA LYS A 120 -10.51 0.44 18.64
C LYS A 120 -11.95 0.62 19.12
N ALA A 121 -12.91 0.61 18.21
CA ALA A 121 -14.34 0.73 18.50
C ALA A 121 -14.88 -0.40 19.38
N ASP A 122 -14.36 -1.62 19.22
CA ASP A 122 -14.73 -2.78 20.04
C ASP A 122 -14.41 -2.59 21.54
N ARG A 123 -13.40 -1.77 21.85
CA ARG A 123 -12.94 -1.54 23.22
C ARG A 123 -13.70 -0.43 23.96
N SER A 124 -14.52 0.36 23.28
CA SER A 124 -15.14 1.57 23.85
C SER A 124 -16.34 2.04 23.01
N GLU A 125 -17.55 1.98 23.59
CA GLU A 125 -18.78 2.43 22.91
C GLU A 125 -18.76 3.95 22.62
N SER A 126 -18.08 4.73 23.47
CA SER A 126 -17.90 6.17 23.25
C SER A 126 -16.99 6.45 22.05
N ASP A 127 -15.92 5.66 21.87
CA ASP A 127 -15.05 5.78 20.70
C ASP A 127 -15.79 5.31 19.45
N LYS A 128 -16.52 4.19 19.55
CA LYS A 128 -17.30 3.62 18.43
C LYS A 128 -18.23 4.63 17.77
N ALA A 129 -18.99 5.39 18.55
CA ALA A 129 -19.88 6.42 18.02
C ALA A 129 -19.13 7.51 17.23
N SER A 130 -17.93 7.89 17.70
CA SER A 130 -17.11 8.92 17.06
C SER A 130 -16.38 8.42 15.81
N LEU A 131 -16.02 7.13 15.78
CA LEU A 131 -15.28 6.50 14.68
C LEU A 131 -16.17 6.01 13.53
N MET A 132 -17.45 5.77 13.79
CA MET A 132 -18.44 5.29 12.82
C MET A 132 -18.45 6.06 11.48
N PRO A 133 -18.52 7.41 11.43
CA PRO A 133 -18.55 8.14 10.16
C PRO A 133 -17.26 7.95 9.34
N GLU A 134 -16.11 7.80 10.01
CA GLU A 134 -14.84 7.55 9.32
C GLU A 134 -14.78 6.13 8.76
N MET A 135 -15.28 5.15 9.51
CA MET A 135 -15.38 3.77 9.07
C MET A 135 -16.29 3.62 7.84
N GLU A 136 -17.43 4.32 7.81
CA GLU A 136 -18.34 4.34 6.65
C GLU A 136 -17.68 4.99 5.42
N SER A 137 -16.98 6.11 5.61
CA SER A 137 -16.24 6.76 4.53
C SER A 137 -15.16 5.86 3.94
N LEU A 138 -14.45 5.10 4.77
CA LEU A 138 -13.43 4.15 4.32
C LEU A 138 -14.05 2.99 3.56
N LEU A 139 -15.18 2.45 4.04
CA LEU A 139 -15.88 1.37 3.36
C LEU A 139 -16.38 1.81 1.97
N SER A 140 -16.94 3.02 1.87
CA SER A 140 -17.34 3.60 0.58
C SER A 140 -16.14 3.75 -0.37
N GLY A 141 -14.98 4.16 0.15
CA GLY A 141 -13.74 4.26 -0.64
C GLY A 141 -13.27 2.91 -1.17
N LEU A 142 -13.28 1.88 -0.32
CA LEU A 142 -12.90 0.51 -0.69
C LEU A 142 -13.80 -0.06 -1.78
N ILE A 143 -15.12 0.15 -1.68
CA ILE A 143 -16.09 -0.27 -2.71
C ILE A 143 -15.84 0.43 -4.05
N ALA A 144 -15.49 1.72 -4.02
CA ALA A 144 -15.18 2.48 -5.22
C ALA A 144 -13.89 2.01 -5.92
N ILE A 145 -12.94 1.45 -5.17
CA ILE A 145 -11.69 0.90 -5.71
C ILE A 145 -11.91 -0.52 -6.25
N ASP A 146 -12.44 -1.42 -5.43
CA ASP A 146 -12.73 -2.81 -5.82
C ASP A 146 -13.92 -3.36 -5.01
N PRO A 147 -15.13 -3.44 -5.62
CA PRO A 147 -16.31 -3.92 -4.93
C PRO A 147 -16.23 -5.42 -4.59
N VAL A 148 -15.49 -6.22 -5.36
CA VAL A 148 -15.36 -7.67 -5.13
C VAL A 148 -14.54 -7.93 -3.88
N CYS A 149 -13.40 -7.28 -3.75
CA CYS A 149 -12.58 -7.39 -2.54
C CYS A 149 -13.27 -6.75 -1.33
N ALA A 150 -14.00 -5.63 -1.51
CA ALA A 150 -14.71 -4.97 -0.42
C ALA A 150 -15.83 -5.83 0.20
N MET A 151 -16.50 -6.70 -0.57
CA MET A 151 -17.54 -7.60 -0.04
C MET A 151 -17.03 -8.50 1.10
N VAL A 152 -15.75 -8.90 1.07
CA VAL A 152 -15.14 -9.72 2.14
C VAL A 152 -14.99 -8.92 3.44
N LEU A 153 -14.83 -7.60 3.34
CA LEU A 153 -14.66 -6.69 4.48
C LEU A 153 -15.99 -6.25 5.11
N CYS A 154 -17.11 -6.45 4.42
CA CYS A 154 -18.46 -6.11 4.92
C CYS A 154 -19.04 -7.14 5.91
N GLN A 155 -18.33 -8.25 6.15
CA GLN A 155 -18.67 -9.26 7.16
C GLN A 155 -18.20 -8.83 8.55
#